data_AF-A0A0Q8J9H9-F1
#
_entry.id   AF-A0A0Q8J9H9-F1
#
_cell.length_a   1.000
_cell.length_b   1.000
_cell.length_c   1.000
_cell.angle_alpha   90.00
_cell.angle_beta   90.00
_cell.angle_gamma   90.00
#
_symmetry.space_group_name_H-M   'P 1'
#
loop_
_entity.id
_entity.type
_entity.pdbx_description
1 polymer ?
#
loop_
_entity_poly.entity_id
_entity_poly.type
_entity_poly.pdbx_seq_one_letter_code
_entity_poly.pdbx_strand_id
1 'polypeptide(L)'
;MQQSGANPNYRSAGQNAYSAALSLAGAWMSWSRELKDTHGPADPDAMLKAVRGWNLDHWNYKGEDTPHIGTYAEDFNKSLGLPDKPVIEFPDMFGALTGAIQSLDKKVQAIGGKEKGQGGGQNWFGETGKPRKVA
;
A
#
# COMPACT_ATOMS: atom_id res chain seq x y z
N MET A 1 5.04 -63.91 5.35
CA MET A 1 4.88 -62.84 4.35
C MET A 1 4.31 -61.63 5.08
N GLN A 2 5.13 -60.59 5.32
CA GLN A 2 4.69 -59.37 6.00
C GLN A 2 4.63 -58.26 4.94
N GLN A 3 3.41 -57.75 4.68
CA GLN A 3 3.18 -56.68 3.70
C GLN A 3 3.81 -55.38 4.19
N SER A 4 4.61 -54.75 3.33
CA SER A 4 5.14 -53.40 3.53
C SER A 4 4.00 -52.37 3.38
N GLY A 5 3.49 -51.88 4.50
CA GLY A 5 2.56 -50.75 4.52
C GLY A 5 3.28 -49.44 4.18
N ALA A 6 2.76 -48.71 3.20
CA ALA A 6 3.25 -47.37 2.84
C ALA A 6 3.12 -46.40 4.03
N ASN A 7 4.17 -45.62 4.29
CA ASN A 7 4.23 -44.62 5.35
C ASN A 7 3.19 -43.49 5.10
N PRO A 8 2.20 -43.29 5.99
CA PRO A 8 1.10 -42.33 5.79
C PRO A 8 1.53 -40.85 5.75
N ASN A 9 2.78 -40.55 6.11
CA ASN A 9 3.28 -39.18 6.28
C ASN A 9 3.52 -38.40 4.96
N TYR A 10 3.50 -39.05 3.80
CA TYR A 10 3.66 -38.35 2.51
C TYR A 10 2.39 -37.64 2.05
N ARG A 11 1.20 -38.12 2.45
CA ARG A 11 -0.08 -37.49 2.10
C ARG A 11 -0.32 -36.18 2.86
N SER A 12 0.10 -36.12 4.12
CA SER A 12 -0.09 -34.94 4.98
C SER A 12 0.87 -33.80 4.61
N ALA A 13 2.13 -34.07 4.27
CA ALA A 13 3.08 -33.03 3.85
C ALA A 13 2.65 -32.33 2.55
N GLY A 14 2.17 -33.09 1.55
CA GLY A 14 1.65 -32.56 0.30
C GLY A 14 0.32 -31.80 0.48
N GLN A 15 -0.60 -32.31 1.31
CA GLN A 15 -1.84 -31.61 1.63
C GLN A 15 -1.61 -30.32 2.44
N ASN A 16 -0.65 -30.30 3.35
CA ASN A 16 -0.28 -29.12 4.14
C ASN A 16 0.38 -28.04 3.25
N ALA A 17 1.26 -28.44 2.33
CA ALA A 17 1.85 -27.52 1.37
C ALA A 17 0.79 -26.97 0.39
N TYR A 18 -0.13 -27.81 -0.06
CA TYR A 18 -1.21 -27.40 -0.97
C TYR A 18 -2.23 -26.48 -0.29
N SER A 19 -2.63 -26.76 0.95
CA SER A 19 -3.51 -25.90 1.74
C SER A 19 -2.83 -24.58 2.13
N ALA A 20 -1.53 -24.59 2.45
CA ALA A 20 -0.76 -23.36 2.63
C ALA A 20 -0.67 -22.54 1.34
N ALA A 21 -0.42 -23.18 0.19
CA ALA A 21 -0.38 -22.52 -1.11
C ALA A 21 -1.72 -21.93 -1.51
N LEU A 22 -2.84 -22.62 -1.26
CA LEU A 22 -4.19 -22.09 -1.50
C LEU A 22 -4.54 -20.94 -0.56
N SER A 23 -4.12 -21.01 0.71
CA SER A 23 -4.34 -19.92 1.67
C SER A 23 -3.56 -18.67 1.29
N LEU A 24 -2.29 -18.84 0.86
CA LEU A 24 -1.50 -17.76 0.30
C LEU A 24 -2.12 -17.23 -1.00
N ALA A 25 -2.50 -18.09 -1.94
CA ALA A 25 -3.15 -17.69 -3.19
C ALA A 25 -4.46 -16.94 -2.97
N GLY A 26 -5.27 -17.36 -1.99
CA GLY A 26 -6.49 -16.66 -1.58
C GLY A 26 -6.21 -15.25 -1.05
N ALA A 27 -5.10 -15.05 -0.33
CA ALA A 27 -4.69 -13.72 0.13
C ALA A 27 -4.31 -12.79 -1.05
N TRP A 28 -3.68 -13.32 -2.10
CA TRP A 28 -3.29 -12.54 -3.30
C TRP A 28 -4.44 -12.28 -4.29
N MET A 29 -5.50 -13.10 -4.29
CA MET A 29 -6.64 -12.91 -5.20
C MET A 29 -7.56 -11.74 -4.82
N SER A 30 -7.38 -11.10 -3.67
CA SER A 30 -8.29 -10.08 -3.11
C SER A 30 -8.12 -8.66 -3.68
N TRP A 31 -7.39 -8.47 -4.78
CA TRP A 31 -7.03 -7.13 -5.28
C TRP A 31 -7.98 -6.58 -6.35
N SER A 32 -8.79 -7.46 -6.97
CA SER A 32 -9.78 -7.06 -7.99
C SER A 32 -10.92 -6.23 -7.39
N ARG A 33 -11.44 -5.28 -8.19
CA ARG A 33 -12.67 -4.54 -7.86
C ARG A 33 -13.88 -5.47 -7.78
N GLU A 34 -13.91 -6.54 -8.56
CA GLU A 34 -15.03 -7.50 -8.60
C GLU A 34 -15.24 -8.25 -7.28
N LEU A 35 -14.23 -8.22 -6.40
CA LEU A 35 -14.24 -8.87 -5.10
C LEU A 35 -14.39 -7.87 -3.95
N LYS A 36 -14.74 -6.61 -4.24
CA LYS A 36 -14.83 -5.52 -3.26
C LYS A 36 -16.10 -4.70 -3.43
N ASP A 37 -16.85 -4.54 -2.35
CA ASP A 37 -17.90 -3.53 -2.28
C ASP A 37 -17.29 -2.14 -2.10
N THR A 38 -17.72 -1.19 -2.93
CA THR A 38 -17.21 0.19 -2.91
C THR A 38 -18.20 1.12 -2.20
N HIS A 39 -17.73 1.86 -1.20
CA HIS A 39 -18.56 2.78 -0.40
C HIS A 39 -18.33 4.28 -0.71
N GLY A 40 -17.69 4.59 -1.84
CA GLY A 40 -17.39 5.95 -2.29
C GLY A 40 -15.90 6.25 -2.37
N PRO A 41 -15.51 7.42 -2.90
CA PRO A 41 -14.11 7.83 -2.97
C PRO A 41 -13.57 8.24 -1.60
N ALA A 42 -12.32 7.91 -1.32
CA ALA A 42 -11.58 8.49 -0.19
C ALA A 42 -11.17 9.94 -0.50
N ASP A 43 -11.04 10.78 0.53
CA ASP A 43 -10.55 12.17 0.41
C ASP A 43 -9.02 12.22 0.52
N PRO A 44 -8.28 12.54 -0.57
CA PRO A 44 -6.83 12.66 -0.55
C PRO A 44 -6.30 13.70 0.44
N ASP A 45 -7.01 14.82 0.63
CA ASP A 45 -6.57 15.88 1.55
C ASP A 45 -6.70 15.43 3.02
N ALA A 46 -7.72 14.63 3.33
CA ALA A 46 -7.84 13.96 4.64
C ALA A 46 -6.70 12.94 4.86
N MET A 47 -6.32 12.17 3.84
CA MET A 47 -5.20 11.23 3.95
C MET A 47 -3.88 11.96 4.22
N LEU A 48 -3.59 13.04 3.50
CA LEU A 48 -2.39 13.84 3.77
C LEU A 48 -2.39 14.44 5.18
N LYS A 49 -3.57 14.88 5.67
CA LYS A 49 -3.71 15.38 7.04
C LYS A 49 -3.41 14.28 8.07
N ALA A 50 -3.92 13.06 7.86
CA ALA A 50 -3.67 11.91 8.72
C ALA A 50 -2.18 11.56 8.76
N VAL A 51 -1.54 11.39 7.60
CA VAL A 51 -0.10 11.06 7.48
C VAL A 51 0.77 12.10 8.17
N ARG A 52 0.44 13.39 8.05
CA ARG A 52 1.16 14.49 8.73
C ARG A 52 1.04 14.46 10.24
N GLY A 53 -0.01 13.85 10.77
CA GLY A 53 -0.28 13.77 12.21
C GLY A 53 0.30 12.54 12.89
N TRP A 54 0.86 11.59 12.13
CA TRP A 54 1.44 10.38 12.69
C TRP A 54 2.79 10.65 13.34
N ASN A 55 2.97 10.09 14.54
CA ASN A 55 4.29 9.97 15.14
C ASN A 55 5.05 8.85 14.41
N LEU A 56 6.31 9.10 14.08
CA LEU A 56 7.20 8.11 13.48
C LEU A 56 8.33 7.83 14.45
N ASP A 57 8.22 6.69 15.12
CA ASP A 57 9.20 6.26 16.10
C ASP A 57 10.03 5.10 15.54
N HIS A 58 11.26 4.99 16.06
CA HIS A 58 12.01 3.74 15.98
C HIS A 58 11.54 2.83 17.10
N TRP A 59 11.17 1.60 16.77
CA TRP A 59 10.66 0.63 17.74
C TRP A 59 11.05 -0.79 17.32
N ASN A 60 11.03 -1.71 18.30
CA ASN A 60 11.17 -3.14 18.06
C ASN A 60 9.94 -3.85 18.64
N TYR A 61 9.60 -5.02 18.11
CA TYR A 61 8.64 -5.89 18.79
C TYR A 61 9.21 -6.35 20.14
N LYS A 62 8.32 -6.58 21.11
CA LYS A 62 8.74 -7.11 22.41
C LYS A 62 9.36 -8.50 22.22
N GLY A 63 10.62 -8.65 22.65
CA GLY A 63 11.35 -9.91 22.52
C GLY A 63 12.09 -10.07 21.18
N GLU A 64 12.15 -9.00 20.37
CA GLU A 64 12.92 -8.94 19.13
C GLU A 64 13.86 -7.73 19.18
N ASP A 65 15.08 -7.89 18.66
CA ASP A 65 16.08 -6.81 18.59
C ASP A 65 16.11 -6.09 17.23
N THR A 66 15.31 -6.55 16.27
CA THR A 66 15.18 -5.95 14.94
C THR A 66 14.51 -4.58 15.04
N PRO A 67 15.18 -3.51 14.55
CA PRO A 67 14.59 -2.18 14.51
C PRO A 67 13.62 -2.01 13.34
N HIS A 68 12.51 -1.37 13.66
CA HIS A 68 11.49 -0.91 12.72
C HIS A 68 11.27 0.59 12.88
N ILE A 69 10.67 1.19 11.86
CA ILE A 69 10.25 2.58 11.86
C ILE A 69 8.78 2.60 11.44
N GLY A 70 7.95 3.31 12.20
CA GLY A 70 6.56 3.47 11.84
C GLY A 70 5.73 4.18 12.90
N THR A 71 4.45 4.32 12.59
CA THR A 71 3.42 4.73 13.55
C THR A 71 2.82 3.53 14.26
N TYR A 72 2.01 3.78 15.27
CA TYR A 72 1.27 2.77 16.02
C TYR A 72 -0.13 2.55 15.44
N ALA A 73 -0.68 1.35 15.65
CA ALA A 73 -1.97 0.96 15.08
C ALA A 73 -3.12 1.82 15.61
N GLU A 74 -3.06 2.21 16.88
CA GLU A 74 -4.04 3.05 17.55
C GLU A 74 -4.12 4.43 16.90
N ASP A 75 -2.97 5.07 16.67
CA ASP A 75 -2.89 6.39 16.03
C ASP A 75 -3.28 6.31 14.55
N PHE A 76 -2.86 5.24 13.86
CA PHE A 76 -3.20 4.98 12.46
C PHE A 76 -4.70 4.80 12.25
N ASN A 77 -5.32 3.87 12.98
CA ASN A 77 -6.73 3.55 12.81
C ASN A 77 -7.61 4.72 13.20
N LYS A 78 -7.30 5.38 14.33
CA LYS A 78 -8.03 6.56 14.80
C LYS A 78 -7.97 7.72 13.82
N SER A 79 -6.80 8.02 13.23
CA SER A 79 -6.68 9.16 12.32
C SER A 79 -7.42 8.97 10.99
N LEU A 80 -7.65 7.72 10.59
CA LEU A 80 -8.37 7.34 9.37
C LEU A 80 -9.85 7.03 9.61
N GLY A 81 -10.32 7.04 10.86
CA GLY A 81 -11.70 6.66 11.20
C GLY A 81 -11.99 5.17 11.02
N LEU A 82 -10.96 4.33 11.09
CA LEU A 82 -11.07 2.88 11.03
C LEU A 82 -11.39 2.30 12.42
N PRO A 83 -11.87 1.04 12.49
CA PRO A 83 -12.05 0.35 13.76
C PRO A 83 -10.76 0.35 14.59
N ASP A 84 -10.88 0.55 15.90
CA ASP A 84 -9.75 0.49 16.82
C ASP A 84 -9.28 -0.97 16.98
N LYS A 85 -8.11 -1.26 16.41
CA LYS A 85 -7.49 -2.59 16.42
C LYS A 85 -5.97 -2.48 16.54
N PRO A 86 -5.29 -3.44 17.17
CA PRO A 86 -3.84 -3.43 17.35
C PRO A 86 -3.09 -3.92 16.10
N VAL A 87 -3.61 -3.59 14.90
CA VAL A 87 -3.01 -3.96 13.62
C VAL A 87 -3.22 -2.86 12.59
N ILE A 88 -2.20 -2.64 11.77
CA ILE A 88 -2.26 -1.81 10.58
C ILE A 88 -2.43 -2.76 9.38
N GLU A 89 -3.56 -2.66 8.68
CA GLU A 89 -3.75 -3.45 7.47
C GLU A 89 -2.96 -2.84 6.32
N PHE A 90 -2.25 -3.69 5.57
CA PHE A 90 -1.50 -3.24 4.41
C PHE A 90 -2.35 -2.46 3.38
N PRO A 91 -3.57 -2.91 3.00
CA PRO A 91 -4.42 -2.14 2.09
C PRO A 91 -4.72 -0.73 2.58
N ASP A 92 -4.99 -0.56 3.88
CA ASP A 92 -5.32 0.74 4.46
C ASP A 92 -4.10 1.65 4.49
N MET A 93 -2.93 1.12 4.88
CA MET A 93 -1.67 1.87 4.89
C MET A 93 -1.30 2.36 3.48
N PHE A 94 -1.35 1.47 2.47
CA PHE A 94 -1.08 1.86 1.09
C PHE A 94 -2.13 2.84 0.55
N GLY A 95 -3.41 2.68 0.91
CA GLY A 95 -4.48 3.61 0.57
C GLY A 95 -4.22 5.02 1.12
N ALA A 96 -3.87 5.12 2.40
CA ALA A 96 -3.55 6.40 3.05
C ALA A 96 -2.33 7.08 2.41
N LEU A 97 -1.25 6.33 2.17
CA LEU A 97 -0.05 6.86 1.51
C LEU A 97 -0.35 7.32 0.07
N THR A 98 -1.16 6.56 -0.67
CA THR A 98 -1.58 6.92 -2.04
C THR A 98 -2.36 8.23 -2.05
N GLY A 99 -3.38 8.37 -1.19
CA GLY A 99 -4.16 9.61 -1.09
C GLY A 99 -3.29 10.79 -0.64
N ALA A 100 -2.36 10.59 0.29
CA ALA A 100 -1.44 11.63 0.72
C ALA A 100 -0.53 12.13 -0.42
N ILE A 101 0.00 11.21 -1.24
CA ILE A 101 0.81 11.55 -2.42
C ILE A 101 -0.01 12.33 -3.46
N GLN A 102 -1.26 11.90 -3.74
CA GLN A 102 -2.16 12.60 -4.66
C GLN A 102 -2.45 14.04 -4.19
N SER A 103 -2.73 14.21 -2.90
CA SER A 103 -2.92 15.55 -2.31
C SER A 103 -1.66 16.39 -2.37
N LEU A 104 -0.48 15.79 -2.14
CA LEU A 104 0.80 16.48 -2.24
C LEU A 104 1.08 16.94 -3.68
N ASP A 105 0.90 16.07 -4.68
CA ASP A 105 1.06 16.38 -6.10
C ASP A 105 0.17 17.56 -6.52
N LYS A 106 -1.12 17.52 -6.15
CA LYS A 106 -2.05 18.64 -6.38
C LYS A 106 -1.54 19.97 -5.79
N LYS A 107 -0.97 19.94 -4.58
CA LYS A 107 -0.43 21.15 -3.92
C LYS A 107 0.87 21.63 -4.59
N VAL A 108 1.75 20.72 -4.98
CA VAL A 108 3.00 21.04 -5.70
C VAL A 108 2.68 21.67 -7.06
N GLN A 109 1.75 21.10 -7.82
CA GLN A 109 1.30 21.68 -9.09
C GLN A 109 0.66 23.06 -8.91
N ALA A 110 -0.09 23.28 -7.83
CA ALA A 110 -0.64 24.61 -7.54
C ALA A 110 0.44 25.65 -7.20
N ILE A 111 1.58 25.24 -6.66
CA ILE A 111 2.74 26.12 -6.42
C ILE A 111 3.51 26.34 -7.73
N GLY A 112 3.86 25.28 -8.46
CA GLY A 112 4.58 25.39 -9.73
C GLY A 112 3.76 26.08 -10.84
N GLY A 113 2.43 25.97 -10.80
CA GLY A 113 1.51 26.70 -11.66
C GLY A 113 1.43 28.20 -11.32
N LYS A 114 1.69 28.59 -10.06
CA LYS A 114 1.88 29.99 -9.67
C LYS A 114 3.24 30.54 -10.15
N GLU A 115 4.28 29.70 -10.19
CA GLU A 115 5.59 30.07 -10.74
C GLU A 115 5.60 30.17 -12.28
N LYS A 116 4.80 29.35 -12.99
CA LYS A 116 4.67 29.44 -14.46
C LYS A 116 4.00 30.73 -14.96
N GLY A 117 3.55 31.63 -14.08
CA GLY A 117 3.25 33.02 -14.39
C GLY A 117 4.49 33.92 -14.59
N GLN A 118 5.68 33.45 -14.20
CA GLN A 118 6.97 34.12 -14.32
C GLN A 118 8.10 33.11 -14.56
N GLY A 119 8.22 32.58 -15.79
CA GLY A 119 9.42 31.87 -16.24
C GLY A 119 9.17 30.39 -16.62
N GLY A 120 9.53 30.06 -17.86
CA GLY A 120 9.21 28.80 -18.52
C GLY A 120 9.66 27.54 -17.77
N GLY A 121 8.69 26.72 -17.37
CA GLY A 121 8.94 25.40 -16.78
C GLY A 121 8.71 24.28 -17.80
N GLN A 122 9.82 23.64 -18.18
CA GLN A 122 9.91 22.44 -19.01
C GLN A 122 8.99 21.31 -18.49
N ASN A 123 8.41 20.56 -19.42
CA ASN A 123 7.50 19.45 -19.13
C ASN A 123 8.31 18.24 -18.61
N TRP A 124 8.00 17.77 -17.40
CA TRP A 124 8.68 16.66 -16.73
C TRP A 124 8.25 15.28 -17.23
N PHE A 125 7.23 15.22 -18.09
CA PHE A 125 6.87 14.03 -18.86
C PHE A 125 7.04 14.36 -20.35
N GLY A 126 8.05 13.76 -20.97
CA GLY A 126 8.44 14.03 -22.35
C GLY A 126 7.40 13.56 -23.35
N GLU A 127 6.66 14.50 -23.93
CA GLU A 127 6.13 14.32 -25.28
C GLU A 127 7.23 14.70 -26.27
N THR A 128 7.74 13.70 -26.97
CA THR A 128 8.74 13.85 -28.03
C THR A 128 8.13 14.66 -29.18
N GLY A 129 8.74 15.81 -29.44
CA GLY A 129 8.30 16.75 -30.48
C GLY A 129 8.28 16.12 -31.87
N LYS A 130 7.22 16.42 -32.63
CA LYS A 130 7.14 16.13 -34.06
C LYS A 130 8.22 16.94 -34.80
N PRO A 131 8.90 16.36 -35.82
CA PRO A 131 9.95 17.06 -36.55
C PRO A 131 9.37 18.18 -37.42
N ARG A 132 9.91 19.40 -37.26
CA ARG A 132 9.62 20.54 -38.13
C ARG A 132 10.35 20.32 -39.45
N LYS A 133 9.62 20.18 -40.56
CA LYS A 133 10.20 20.16 -41.91
C LYS A 133 10.89 21.50 -42.17
N VAL A 134 12.17 21.44 -42.54
CA VAL A 134 12.94 22.59 -42.98
C VAL A 134 12.63 22.83 -44.45
N ALA A 135 12.28 24.07 -44.80
CA ALA A 135 12.15 24.58 -46.17
C ALA A 135 13.47 25.25 -46.57
#